data_AF-A0A067JLN6-F1
#
_entry.id   AF-A0A067JLN6-F1
#
_cell.length_a   1.000
_cell.length_b   1.000
_cell.length_c   1.000
_cell.angle_alpha   90.00
_cell.angle_beta   90.00
_cell.angle_gamma   90.00
#
_symmetry.space_group_name_H-M   'P 1'
#
loop_
_entity.id
_entity.type
_entity.pdbx_description
1 polymer ?
#
loop_
_entity_poly.entity_id
_entity_poly.type
_entity_poly.pdbx_seq_one_letter_code
_entity_poly.pdbx_strand_id
1 'polypeptide(L)'
;MGDNLFEGLPPPSNQQEQNQQVEEITSNNREPSPPPPPAPTPILKSALKRPKPIESNPDPEDIAPVKVIPSEKRLRFKTTTDASETQLVEAMQKITSHIKNPTKFAKASKLAIQLIQAGSVKPGTSDCFFAILEAAMSSTTTCNDPSVRADYHALFSVAQDAAECLNMKQKHQLATWTIKAVVANDLFTDDSFVFSKAAGRIKEAITNLPIATEDEDIKEAAALKDETGTTDGDSKNKQELSSGASAEATKKDESDPFGLDALISTAKKDERAKGKKDAVTKMRKEEEEEEEEEEEENRRFLKSQRESLIICLEIAARRYKTPWCQTVIDILVKHAFDNVARFTSRQRDAIDKLWASIREQQNRRKQGKSINGKLDVTAFEWLQQKYSTEKISIRHSVGGSGDRRAQQWLG
;
A
#
# COMPACT_ATOMS: atom_id res chain seq x y z
N MET A 1 -11.58 -14.56 5.55
CA MET A 1 -11.71 -13.15 5.97
C MET A 1 -13.08 -12.61 5.57
N GLY A 2 -14.02 -12.53 6.52
CA GLY A 2 -15.44 -12.26 6.26
C GLY A 2 -15.95 -10.87 6.67
N ASP A 3 -15.12 -10.03 7.29
CA ASP A 3 -15.55 -8.75 7.85
C ASP A 3 -15.58 -7.63 6.80
N ASN A 4 -16.40 -6.60 7.04
CA ASN A 4 -16.73 -5.58 6.05
C ASN A 4 -15.48 -4.77 5.62
N LEU A 5 -15.06 -4.92 4.36
CA LEU A 5 -13.83 -4.35 3.78
C LEU A 5 -13.72 -2.80 3.81
N PHE A 6 -14.74 -2.09 4.32
CA PHE A 6 -14.75 -0.63 4.50
C PHE A 6 -15.29 -0.21 5.87
N GLU A 7 -15.05 -1.00 6.91
CA GLU A 7 -15.46 -0.68 8.27
C GLU A 7 -14.82 0.65 8.73
N GLY A 8 -15.67 1.63 9.06
CA GLY A 8 -15.27 3.01 9.37
C GLY A 8 -15.75 4.09 8.38
N LEU A 9 -16.39 3.73 7.27
CA LEU A 9 -17.19 4.68 6.49
C LEU A 9 -18.61 4.80 7.09
N PRO A 10 -19.20 6.01 7.16
CA PRO A 10 -20.57 6.17 7.65
C PRO A 10 -21.56 5.47 6.71
N PRO A 11 -22.60 4.80 7.25
CA PRO A 11 -23.61 4.13 6.43
C PRO A 11 -24.42 5.16 5.61
N PRO A 12 -24.86 4.79 4.39
CA PRO A 12 -25.71 5.67 3.59
C PRO A 12 -27.03 5.93 4.33
N SER A 13 -27.39 7.21 4.48
CA SER A 13 -28.64 7.57 5.13
C SER A 13 -29.83 7.31 4.20
N ASN A 14 -30.65 6.30 4.53
CA ASN A 14 -31.98 6.16 3.94
C ASN A 14 -32.79 7.44 4.21
N GLN A 15 -33.14 8.17 3.15
CA GLN A 15 -34.03 9.33 3.25
C GLN A 15 -35.48 8.86 3.31
N GLN A 16 -35.97 8.59 4.51
CA GLN A 16 -37.40 8.61 4.82
C GLN A 16 -37.60 9.12 6.25
N GLU A 17 -38.71 9.85 6.44
CA GLU A 17 -39.17 10.43 7.72
C GLU A 17 -38.38 11.64 8.25
N GLN A 18 -38.45 12.76 7.52
CA GLN A 18 -38.62 14.06 8.17
C GLN A 18 -40.11 14.30 8.45
N ASN A 19 -40.51 14.42 9.73
CA ASN A 19 -41.39 15.48 10.23
C ASN A 19 -41.67 15.35 11.73
N GLN A 20 -41.95 16.49 12.38
CA GLN A 20 -42.30 16.65 13.81
C GLN A 20 -41.09 16.43 14.77
N GLN A 21 -40.81 17.27 15.78
CA GLN A 21 -41.50 18.45 16.32
C GLN A 21 -40.51 19.61 16.56
N VAL A 22 -41.03 20.84 16.50
CA VAL A 22 -40.41 22.03 17.09
C VAL A 22 -41.20 22.34 18.36
N GLU A 23 -40.55 22.47 19.50
CA GLU A 23 -41.13 23.19 20.65
C GLU A 23 -40.04 23.75 21.58
N GLU A 24 -40.33 24.90 22.17
CA GLU A 24 -39.41 25.69 23.00
C GLU A 24 -39.48 25.28 24.47
N ILE A 25 -38.33 25.17 25.16
CA ILE A 25 -38.26 25.49 26.60
C ILE A 25 -36.99 26.29 26.90
N THR A 26 -37.17 27.44 27.52
CA THR A 26 -36.13 28.31 28.08
C THR A 26 -35.83 27.95 29.55
N SER A 27 -34.57 27.99 29.98
CA SER A 27 -34.16 28.58 31.28
C SER A 27 -32.66 28.53 31.55
N ASN A 28 -32.20 29.46 32.40
CA ASN A 28 -30.80 29.77 32.67
C ASN A 28 -30.17 28.88 33.75
N ASN A 29 -28.87 28.59 33.62
CA ASN A 29 -27.87 29.02 34.61
C ASN A 29 -26.44 28.82 34.05
N ARG A 30 -25.56 29.81 34.21
CA ARG A 30 -24.19 29.79 33.71
C ARG A 30 -23.23 30.34 34.77
N GLU A 31 -22.44 29.46 35.35
CA GLU A 31 -21.32 29.82 36.22
C GLU A 31 -20.05 30.08 35.37
N PRO A 32 -19.24 31.11 35.65
CA PRO A 32 -18.13 31.50 34.79
C PRO A 32 -16.83 30.76 35.12
N SER A 33 -16.29 30.03 34.14
CA SER A 33 -14.94 29.44 34.20
C SER A 33 -13.82 30.46 33.88
N PRO A 34 -12.59 30.26 34.41
CA PRO A 34 -11.52 31.25 34.34
C PRO A 34 -10.86 31.37 32.94
N PRO A 35 -10.27 32.53 32.62
CA PRO A 35 -9.68 32.79 31.30
C PRO A 35 -8.34 32.06 31.06
N PRO A 36 -8.03 31.68 29.81
CA PRO A 36 -6.77 31.03 29.45
C PRO A 36 -5.57 32.01 29.42
N PRO A 37 -4.32 31.51 29.55
CA PRO A 37 -3.12 32.34 29.52
C PRO A 37 -2.81 32.90 28.11
N PRO A 38 -2.12 34.06 28.02
CA PRO A 38 -1.81 34.71 26.74
C PRO A 38 -0.71 33.96 25.95
N ALA A 39 -0.84 34.00 24.62
CA ALA A 39 0.14 33.42 23.69
C ALA A 39 1.46 34.24 23.60
N PRO A 40 2.60 33.58 23.33
CA PRO A 40 3.90 34.26 23.23
C PRO A 40 4.01 35.15 21.97
N THR A 41 4.75 36.25 22.09
CA THR A 41 4.94 37.23 21.01
C THR A 41 6.00 36.78 19.98
N PRO A 42 5.81 37.10 18.68
CA PRO A 42 6.77 36.74 17.63
C PRO A 42 8.01 37.63 17.65
N ILE A 43 9.19 37.03 17.81
CA ILE A 43 10.47 37.74 17.77
C ILE A 43 10.94 37.88 16.31
N LEU A 44 10.62 39.01 15.68
CA LEU A 44 11.28 39.45 14.45
C LEU A 44 12.64 40.06 14.79
N LYS A 45 13.74 39.39 14.40
CA LYS A 45 15.10 39.96 14.45
C LYS A 45 15.71 40.04 13.06
N SER A 46 15.41 41.12 12.36
CA SER A 46 16.16 41.61 11.22
C SER A 46 17.48 42.25 11.68
N ALA A 47 18.62 41.79 11.18
CA ALA A 47 19.91 42.50 11.33
C ALA A 47 20.94 42.10 10.26
N LEU A 48 20.63 42.36 8.98
CA LEU A 48 21.62 42.30 7.92
C LEU A 48 22.56 43.51 8.06
N LYS A 49 23.82 43.30 8.48
CA LYS A 49 24.86 44.35 8.52
C LYS A 49 25.97 44.08 7.50
N ARG A 50 26.17 45.04 6.60
CA ARG A 50 27.30 45.13 5.68
C ARG A 50 27.78 46.59 5.66
N PRO A 51 29.09 46.84 5.78
CA PRO A 51 29.69 48.00 5.09
C PRO A 51 30.56 47.58 3.88
N LYS A 52 30.83 48.55 3.01
CA LYS A 52 31.56 48.49 1.72
C LYS A 52 33.01 49.03 1.89
N PRO A 53 33.72 49.50 0.83
CA PRO A 53 34.39 48.76 -0.24
C PRO A 53 35.88 49.16 -0.40
N ILE A 54 36.61 48.52 -1.34
CA ILE A 54 37.74 49.14 -2.06
C ILE A 54 37.58 48.81 -3.56
N GLU A 55 37.94 49.76 -4.42
CA GLU A 55 37.68 49.78 -5.87
C GLU A 55 38.89 49.28 -6.69
N SER A 56 38.64 48.64 -7.84
CA SER A 56 39.53 48.68 -9.03
C SER A 56 38.74 48.29 -10.28
N ASN A 57 38.83 49.09 -11.33
CA ASN A 57 38.42 48.85 -12.73
C ASN A 57 39.65 49.14 -13.63
N PRO A 58 39.68 48.81 -14.94
CA PRO A 58 38.86 47.87 -15.74
C PRO A 58 39.71 46.85 -16.56
N ASP A 59 39.07 46.05 -17.42
CA ASP A 59 39.69 45.13 -18.40
C ASP A 59 40.49 45.85 -19.53
N PRO A 60 41.25 45.12 -20.40
CA PRO A 60 40.60 44.49 -21.56
C PRO A 60 41.14 43.11 -22.04
N GLU A 61 40.21 42.32 -22.59
CA GLU A 61 40.28 41.51 -23.83
C GLU A 61 41.24 40.30 -24.02
N ASP A 62 40.58 39.13 -24.11
CA ASP A 62 40.58 38.18 -25.25
C ASP A 62 41.24 36.77 -25.14
N ILE A 63 40.71 35.86 -25.97
CA ILE A 63 41.12 34.49 -26.33
C ILE A 63 40.62 33.33 -25.42
N ALA A 64 39.65 32.59 -25.96
CA ALA A 64 39.16 31.26 -25.55
C ALA A 64 40.20 30.14 -25.84
N PRO A 65 40.07 28.84 -25.43
CA PRO A 65 38.81 28.12 -25.16
C PRO A 65 38.80 27.03 -24.06
N VAL A 66 37.60 26.45 -23.85
CA VAL A 66 37.28 25.10 -23.28
C VAL A 66 38.05 24.64 -22.03
N LYS A 67 37.35 24.57 -20.89
CA LYS A 67 37.80 23.78 -19.73
C LYS A 67 36.65 23.04 -19.06
N VAL A 68 36.85 21.73 -18.87
CA VAL A 68 35.91 20.79 -18.23
C VAL A 68 35.63 21.20 -16.79
N ILE A 69 34.35 21.24 -16.40
CA ILE A 69 33.93 21.49 -15.01
C ILE A 69 34.31 20.26 -14.16
N PRO A 70 35.04 20.43 -13.04
CA PRO A 70 35.43 19.30 -12.20
C PRO A 70 34.23 18.77 -11.42
N SER A 71 33.98 17.46 -11.51
CA SER A 71 33.00 16.79 -10.66
C SER A 71 33.37 16.94 -9.18
N GLU A 72 32.38 17.27 -8.36
CA GLU A 72 32.55 17.38 -6.91
C GLU A 72 33.09 16.06 -6.35
N LYS A 73 34.19 16.15 -5.60
CA LYS A 73 34.86 15.00 -4.99
C LYS A 73 34.04 14.47 -3.81
N ARG A 74 32.92 13.79 -4.09
CA ARG A 74 32.22 12.96 -3.11
C ARG A 74 33.18 11.86 -2.65
N LEU A 75 33.68 11.99 -1.43
CA LEU A 75 34.60 11.05 -0.78
C LEU A 75 33.88 9.72 -0.54
N ARG A 76 33.78 8.89 -1.58
CA ARG A 76 33.33 7.51 -1.47
C ARG A 76 34.47 6.72 -0.82
N PHE A 77 34.35 6.42 0.47
CA PHE A 77 35.15 5.37 1.08
C PHE A 77 34.90 4.08 0.28
N LYS A 78 35.94 3.63 -0.43
CA LYS A 78 35.93 2.32 -1.09
C LYS A 78 36.05 1.26 -0.01
N THR A 79 34.93 0.85 0.57
CA THR A 79 34.84 -0.41 1.32
C THR A 79 34.85 -1.56 0.30
N THR A 80 35.99 -1.77 -0.35
CA THR A 80 36.28 -2.98 -1.11
C THR A 80 36.62 -4.09 -0.13
N THR A 81 35.60 -4.58 0.57
CA THR A 81 35.66 -5.88 1.23
C THR A 81 35.14 -6.90 0.23
N ASP A 82 36.06 -7.58 -0.43
CA ASP A 82 35.76 -8.69 -1.33
C ASP A 82 35.35 -9.91 -0.48
N ALA A 83 34.14 -9.85 0.07
CA ALA A 83 33.57 -10.91 0.89
C ALA A 83 33.24 -12.10 0.00
N SER A 84 33.65 -13.30 0.40
CA SER A 84 33.39 -14.50 -0.39
C SER A 84 31.89 -14.72 -0.55
N GLU A 85 31.48 -15.23 -1.72
CA GLU A 85 30.07 -15.48 -2.03
C GLU A 85 29.38 -16.36 -0.95
N THR A 86 30.13 -17.30 -0.37
CA THR A 86 29.69 -18.12 0.77
C THR A 86 29.37 -17.31 2.03
N GLN A 87 30.18 -16.31 2.39
CA GLN A 87 29.93 -15.42 3.54
C GLN A 87 28.73 -14.51 3.29
N LEU A 88 28.56 -14.07 2.04
CA LEU A 88 27.45 -13.24 1.59
C LEU A 88 26.13 -14.03 1.67
N VAL A 89 26.10 -15.28 1.18
CA VAL A 89 24.95 -16.19 1.30
C VAL A 89 24.61 -16.47 2.77
N GLU A 90 25.60 -16.78 3.61
CA GLU A 90 25.39 -17.00 5.05
C GLU A 90 24.83 -15.74 5.74
N ALA A 91 25.31 -14.56 5.38
CA ALA A 91 24.78 -13.28 5.88
C ALA A 91 23.33 -13.04 5.42
N MET A 92 23.01 -13.32 4.16
CA MET A 92 21.64 -13.23 3.63
C MET A 92 20.69 -14.17 4.38
N GLN A 93 21.07 -15.44 4.59
CA GLN A 93 20.28 -16.40 5.37
C GLN A 93 20.03 -15.94 6.82
N LYS A 94 21.05 -15.36 7.48
CA LYS A 94 20.90 -14.76 8.81
C LYS A 94 19.90 -13.60 8.80
N ILE A 95 19.97 -12.71 7.80
CA ILE A 95 19.01 -11.61 7.61
C ILE A 95 17.59 -12.16 7.40
N THR A 96 17.40 -13.16 6.53
CA THR A 96 16.12 -13.85 6.28
C THR A 96 15.49 -14.40 7.57
N SER A 97 16.30 -14.95 8.48
CA SER A 97 15.81 -15.44 9.78
C SER A 97 15.35 -14.32 10.73
N HIS A 98 15.92 -13.12 10.60
CA HIS A 98 15.69 -12.00 11.52
C HIS A 98 14.64 -11.02 11.00
N ILE A 99 14.44 -10.93 9.70
CA ILE A 99 13.49 -9.98 9.09
C ILE A 99 12.04 -10.33 9.43
N LYS A 100 11.71 -11.62 9.63
CA LYS A 100 10.38 -12.08 10.10
C LYS A 100 9.97 -11.57 11.48
N ASN A 101 10.90 -11.07 12.28
CA ASN A 101 10.63 -10.58 13.64
C ASN A 101 10.52 -9.05 13.65
N PRO A 102 9.35 -8.45 13.98
CA PRO A 102 9.16 -7.00 13.95
C PRO A 102 10.18 -6.20 14.76
N THR A 103 10.63 -6.73 15.91
CA THR A 103 11.63 -6.06 16.77
C THR A 103 13.04 -6.03 16.17
N LYS A 104 13.34 -6.95 15.24
CA LYS A 104 14.62 -7.05 14.53
C LYS A 104 14.55 -6.51 13.10
N PHE A 105 13.35 -6.39 12.52
CA PHE A 105 13.09 -5.93 11.17
C PHE A 105 13.87 -4.66 10.81
N ALA A 106 13.76 -3.61 11.62
CA ALA A 106 14.42 -2.32 11.41
C ALA A 106 15.96 -2.36 11.32
N LYS A 107 16.60 -3.42 11.83
CA LYS A 107 18.05 -3.66 11.68
C LYS A 107 18.34 -4.59 10.51
N ALA A 108 17.55 -5.65 10.34
CA ALA A 108 17.66 -6.60 9.23
C ALA A 108 17.45 -5.92 7.86
N SER A 109 16.45 -5.05 7.74
CA SER A 109 16.16 -4.27 6.52
C SER A 109 17.31 -3.36 6.14
N LYS A 110 17.92 -2.65 7.10
CA LYS A 110 19.09 -1.78 6.87
C LYS A 110 20.31 -2.57 6.39
N LEU A 111 20.54 -3.77 6.91
CA LEU A 111 21.60 -4.66 6.42
C LEU A 111 21.30 -5.15 4.99
N ALA A 112 20.05 -5.52 4.70
CA ALA A 112 19.64 -5.89 3.33
C ALA A 112 19.83 -4.73 2.33
N ILE A 113 19.45 -3.50 2.71
CA ILE A 113 19.69 -2.28 1.92
C ILE A 113 21.19 -2.08 1.65
N GLN A 114 22.05 -2.29 2.65
CA GLN A 114 23.50 -2.18 2.47
C GLN A 114 24.05 -3.22 1.49
N LEU A 115 23.53 -4.47 1.50
CA LEU A 115 23.91 -5.49 0.52
C LEU A 115 23.52 -5.09 -0.92
N ILE A 116 22.32 -4.53 -1.13
CA ILE A 116 21.92 -4.02 -2.45
C ILE A 116 22.85 -2.87 -2.88
N GLN A 117 23.05 -1.88 -2.02
CA GLN A 117 23.87 -0.70 -2.32
C GLN A 117 25.37 -1.02 -2.53
N ALA A 118 25.86 -2.13 -2.00
CA ALA A 118 27.20 -2.64 -2.24
C ALA A 118 27.35 -3.41 -3.56
N GLY A 119 26.26 -3.68 -4.30
CA GLY A 119 26.28 -4.53 -5.49
C GLY A 119 26.45 -6.01 -5.16
N SER A 120 26.01 -6.44 -3.97
CA SER A 120 26.10 -7.84 -3.51
C SER A 120 25.01 -8.74 -4.09
N VAL A 121 23.98 -8.17 -4.73
CA VAL A 121 22.97 -8.94 -5.47
C VAL A 121 23.47 -9.16 -6.90
N LYS A 122 23.67 -10.43 -7.25
CA LYS A 122 24.16 -10.92 -8.54
C LYS A 122 23.33 -12.16 -8.94
N PRO A 123 23.38 -12.65 -10.19
CA PRO A 123 22.63 -13.86 -10.58
C PRO A 123 22.89 -15.13 -9.76
N GLY A 124 24.04 -15.25 -9.06
CA GLY A 124 24.31 -16.36 -8.13
C GLY A 124 23.78 -16.16 -6.70
N THR A 125 23.44 -14.92 -6.33
CA THR A 125 23.00 -14.53 -4.97
C THR A 125 21.57 -13.96 -4.94
N SER A 126 20.95 -13.79 -6.11
CA SER A 126 19.62 -13.21 -6.30
C SER A 126 18.52 -13.98 -5.59
N ASP A 127 18.55 -15.31 -5.59
CA ASP A 127 17.55 -16.13 -4.89
C ASP A 127 17.66 -15.99 -3.36
N CYS A 128 18.89 -15.93 -2.83
CA CYS A 128 19.13 -15.67 -1.40
C CYS A 128 18.70 -14.26 -1.00
N PHE A 129 18.88 -13.28 -1.88
CA PHE A 129 18.35 -11.93 -1.69
C PHE A 129 16.82 -11.91 -1.75
N PHE A 130 16.22 -12.60 -2.70
CA PHE A 130 14.78 -12.65 -2.89
C PHE A 130 14.08 -13.31 -1.68
N ALA A 131 14.67 -14.36 -1.11
CA ALA A 131 14.22 -14.98 0.12
C ALA A 131 14.16 -14.00 1.31
N ILE A 132 15.00 -12.95 1.37
CA ILE A 132 14.89 -11.88 2.37
C ILE A 132 13.59 -11.08 2.17
N LEU A 133 13.26 -10.74 0.92
CA LEU A 133 12.06 -9.97 0.59
C LEU A 133 10.78 -10.78 0.82
N GLU A 134 10.79 -12.06 0.44
CA GLU A 134 9.69 -13.00 0.71
C GLU A 134 9.49 -13.19 2.22
N ALA A 135 10.58 -13.38 2.97
CA ALA A 135 10.51 -13.48 4.43
C ALA A 135 10.01 -12.19 5.09
N ALA A 136 10.35 -11.01 4.56
CA ALA A 136 9.77 -9.75 5.01
C ALA A 136 8.25 -9.74 4.80
N MET A 137 7.78 -10.00 3.58
CA MET A 137 6.35 -9.95 3.24
C MET A 137 5.52 -11.08 3.86
N SER A 138 6.17 -12.16 4.30
CA SER A 138 5.57 -13.27 5.08
C SER A 138 5.54 -13.01 6.59
N SER A 139 5.89 -11.80 7.05
CA SER A 139 5.83 -11.44 8.47
C SER A 139 4.39 -11.29 8.97
N THR A 140 4.16 -11.56 10.25
CA THR A 140 2.83 -11.39 10.88
C THR A 140 2.38 -9.92 11.01
N THR A 141 3.31 -8.97 11.01
CA THR A 141 3.03 -7.53 11.00
C THR A 141 2.91 -7.03 9.56
N THR A 142 1.82 -6.30 9.27
CA THR A 142 1.59 -5.73 7.94
C THR A 142 2.65 -4.68 7.57
N CYS A 143 3.03 -4.61 6.30
CA CYS A 143 4.02 -3.65 5.82
C CYS A 143 3.57 -2.17 5.90
N ASN A 144 2.31 -1.92 6.29
CA ASN A 144 1.71 -0.60 6.45
C ASN A 144 1.61 -0.15 7.91
N ASP A 145 2.01 -0.97 8.88
CA ASP A 145 2.04 -0.62 10.30
C ASP A 145 2.94 0.62 10.55
N PRO A 146 2.47 1.67 11.25
CA PRO A 146 3.24 2.88 11.53
C PRO A 146 4.65 2.66 12.11
N SER A 147 4.87 1.58 12.85
CA SER A 147 6.14 1.27 13.52
C SER A 147 7.23 0.75 12.57
N VAL A 148 6.85 0.13 11.44
CA VAL A 148 7.78 -0.52 10.51
C VAL A 148 7.66 -0.03 9.06
N ARG A 149 6.59 0.68 8.69
CA ARG A 149 6.31 1.15 7.32
C ARG A 149 7.47 1.91 6.67
N ALA A 150 8.24 2.68 7.44
CA ALA A 150 9.37 3.45 6.92
C ALA A 150 10.55 2.55 6.51
N ASP A 151 10.82 1.51 7.29
CA ASP A 151 11.85 0.51 6.99
C ASP A 151 11.40 -0.41 5.83
N TYR A 152 10.11 -0.75 5.74
CA TYR A 152 9.54 -1.45 4.57
C TYR A 152 9.66 -0.61 3.30
N HIS A 153 9.21 0.65 3.35
CA HIS A 153 9.32 1.58 2.23
C HIS A 153 10.77 1.72 1.75
N ALA A 154 11.73 1.90 2.67
CA ALA A 154 13.14 2.01 2.34
C ALA A 154 13.69 0.74 1.67
N LEU A 155 13.36 -0.44 2.21
CA LEU A 155 13.82 -1.73 1.67
C LEU A 155 13.27 -1.95 0.26
N PHE A 156 11.96 -1.82 0.06
CA PHE A 156 11.32 -2.08 -1.23
C PHE A 156 11.55 -0.97 -2.28
N SER A 157 11.91 0.24 -1.85
CA SER A 157 12.41 1.28 -2.76
C SER A 157 13.76 0.89 -3.36
N VAL A 158 14.71 0.42 -2.54
CA VAL A 158 16.06 0.05 -3.00
C VAL A 158 16.07 -1.32 -3.67
N ALA A 159 15.18 -2.25 -3.30
CA ALA A 159 15.07 -3.56 -3.94
C ALA A 159 14.75 -3.50 -5.45
N GLN A 160 14.13 -2.41 -5.93
CA GLN A 160 13.88 -2.18 -7.36
C GLN A 160 15.18 -2.02 -8.15
N ASP A 161 16.25 -1.48 -7.56
CA ASP A 161 17.57 -1.36 -8.21
C ASP A 161 18.19 -2.76 -8.48
N ALA A 162 17.78 -3.78 -7.75
CA ALA A 162 18.23 -5.16 -7.91
C ALA A 162 17.35 -5.98 -8.87
N ALA A 163 16.25 -5.41 -9.41
CA ALA A 163 15.25 -6.14 -10.17
C ALA A 163 15.82 -6.78 -11.44
N GLU A 164 16.86 -6.23 -12.07
CA GLU A 164 17.50 -6.80 -13.25
C GLU A 164 18.05 -8.22 -13.01
N CYS A 165 18.53 -8.50 -11.79
CA CYS A 165 19.09 -9.81 -11.39
C CYS A 165 18.04 -10.87 -11.03
N LEU A 166 16.74 -10.52 -11.07
CA LEU A 166 15.63 -11.41 -10.70
C LEU A 166 15.01 -12.09 -11.93
N ASN A 167 14.46 -13.29 -11.75
CA ASN A 167 13.63 -13.95 -12.79
C ASN A 167 12.25 -13.26 -12.92
N MET A 168 11.44 -13.63 -13.92
CA MET A 168 10.15 -12.96 -14.18
C MET A 168 9.15 -13.11 -13.03
N LYS A 169 9.02 -14.31 -12.44
CA LYS A 169 8.19 -14.59 -11.26
C LYS A 169 8.56 -13.70 -10.07
N GLN A 170 9.86 -13.60 -9.77
CA GLN A 170 10.41 -12.73 -8.73
C GLN A 170 10.17 -11.24 -9.03
N LYS A 171 10.29 -10.81 -10.30
CA LYS A 171 9.95 -9.44 -10.73
C LYS A 171 8.47 -9.12 -10.52
N HIS A 172 7.57 -10.04 -10.86
CA HIS A 172 6.12 -9.92 -10.64
C HIS A 172 5.77 -9.82 -9.15
N GLN A 173 6.38 -10.65 -8.30
CA GLN A 173 6.23 -10.58 -6.85
C GLN A 173 6.80 -9.26 -6.29
N LEU A 174 7.99 -8.83 -6.70
CA LEU A 174 8.59 -7.55 -6.30
C LEU A 174 7.75 -6.35 -6.73
N ALA A 175 7.15 -6.36 -7.93
CA ALA A 175 6.25 -5.31 -8.39
C ALA A 175 5.00 -5.23 -7.49
N THR A 176 4.41 -6.37 -7.16
CA THR A 176 3.27 -6.48 -6.23
C THR A 176 3.63 -5.95 -4.83
N TRP A 177 4.77 -6.38 -4.28
CA TRP A 177 5.25 -5.94 -2.98
C TRP A 177 5.62 -4.46 -2.96
N THR A 178 6.14 -3.91 -4.06
CA THR A 178 6.37 -2.47 -4.24
C THR A 178 5.07 -1.67 -4.11
N ILE A 179 3.95 -2.15 -4.66
CA ILE A 179 2.65 -1.50 -4.48
C ILE A 179 2.26 -1.51 -2.99
N LYS A 180 2.35 -2.65 -2.30
CA LYS A 180 1.96 -2.79 -0.88
C LYS A 180 2.90 -2.06 0.11
N ALA A 181 4.21 -2.04 -0.15
CA ALA A 181 5.23 -1.56 0.80
C ALA A 181 5.78 -0.15 0.49
N VAL A 182 5.63 0.33 -0.75
CA VAL A 182 6.06 1.68 -1.15
C VAL A 182 4.84 2.55 -1.46
N VAL A 183 4.06 2.20 -2.49
CA VAL A 183 2.98 3.07 -3.01
C VAL A 183 1.84 3.24 -2.00
N ALA A 184 1.43 2.17 -1.33
CA ALA A 184 0.45 2.25 -0.23
C ALA A 184 0.99 3.03 0.99
N ASN A 185 2.31 2.98 1.24
CA ASN A 185 2.93 3.70 2.35
C ASN A 185 3.07 5.21 2.08
N ASP A 186 3.31 5.60 0.83
CA ASP A 186 3.29 7.01 0.39
C ASP A 186 1.92 7.69 0.69
N LEU A 187 0.81 6.95 0.76
CA LEU A 187 -0.52 7.51 1.08
C LEU A 187 -0.68 7.94 2.55
N PHE A 188 0.18 7.47 3.46
CA PHE A 188 0.18 7.90 4.87
C PHE A 188 1.03 9.14 5.14
N THR A 189 1.55 9.78 4.09
CA THR A 189 2.28 11.04 4.18
C THR A 189 1.36 12.22 4.57
N ASP A 190 1.98 13.28 5.09
CA ASP A 190 1.36 14.61 5.22
C ASP A 190 1.84 15.61 4.13
N ASP A 191 2.67 15.14 3.19
CA ASP A 191 3.09 15.89 1.98
C ASP A 191 2.10 15.65 0.81
N SER A 192 1.42 16.70 0.39
CA SER A 192 0.44 16.66 -0.70
C SER A 192 1.04 16.26 -2.06
N PHE A 193 2.31 16.53 -2.32
CA PHE A 193 2.99 16.14 -3.55
C PHE A 193 3.30 14.63 -3.57
N VAL A 194 3.82 14.08 -2.46
CA VAL A 194 4.06 12.64 -2.31
C VAL A 194 2.74 11.86 -2.43
N PHE A 195 1.68 12.32 -1.75
CA PHE A 195 0.35 11.70 -1.83
C PHE A 195 -0.20 11.72 -3.27
N SER A 196 -0.08 12.86 -3.96
CA SER A 196 -0.54 13.01 -5.35
C SER A 196 0.24 12.14 -6.32
N LYS A 197 1.57 11.99 -6.10
CA LYS A 197 2.43 11.11 -6.88
C LYS A 197 2.07 9.63 -6.68
N ALA A 198 1.76 9.23 -5.45
CA ALA A 198 1.27 7.88 -5.16
C ALA A 198 -0.08 7.60 -5.83
N ALA A 199 -1.04 8.52 -5.72
CA ALA A 199 -2.32 8.43 -6.43
C ALA A 199 -2.12 8.34 -7.96
N GLY A 200 -1.15 9.08 -8.52
CA GLY A 200 -0.77 8.98 -9.93
C GLY A 200 -0.30 7.57 -10.32
N ARG A 201 0.64 6.99 -9.55
CA ARG A 201 1.13 5.61 -9.74
C ARG A 201 0.00 4.57 -9.65
N ILE A 202 -0.92 4.74 -8.70
CA ILE A 202 -2.08 3.82 -8.55
C ILE A 202 -2.98 3.91 -9.78
N LYS A 203 -3.28 5.11 -10.29
CA LYS A 203 -4.07 5.27 -11.53
C LYS A 203 -3.40 4.61 -12.72
N GLU A 204 -2.09 4.80 -12.89
CA GLU A 204 -1.30 4.19 -13.97
C GLU A 204 -1.35 2.66 -13.89
N ALA A 205 -1.12 2.09 -12.71
CA ALA A 205 -1.23 0.65 -12.48
C ALA A 205 -2.64 0.11 -12.77
N ILE A 206 -3.70 0.85 -12.41
CA ILE A 206 -5.09 0.48 -12.75
C ILE A 206 -5.31 0.49 -14.27
N THR A 207 -4.83 1.50 -14.99
CA THR A 207 -4.96 1.58 -16.46
C THR A 207 -4.24 0.42 -17.15
N ASN A 208 -3.12 -0.03 -16.59
CA ASN A 208 -2.28 -1.10 -17.14
C ASN A 208 -2.77 -2.52 -16.82
N LEU A 209 -3.75 -2.69 -15.92
CA LEU A 209 -4.37 -4.00 -15.67
C LEU A 209 -5.14 -4.51 -16.91
N PRO A 210 -5.07 -5.81 -17.25
CA PRO A 210 -5.99 -6.41 -18.21
C PRO A 210 -7.43 -6.41 -17.66
N ILE A 211 -8.40 -6.48 -18.58
CA ILE A 211 -9.82 -6.69 -18.23
C ILE A 211 -9.94 -8.01 -17.47
N ALA A 212 -10.75 -8.04 -16.40
CA ALA A 212 -10.97 -9.26 -15.64
C ALA A 212 -11.84 -10.25 -16.43
N THR A 213 -11.50 -11.53 -16.38
CA THR A 213 -12.23 -12.59 -17.10
C THR A 213 -13.25 -13.29 -16.21
N GLU A 214 -14.25 -13.92 -16.82
CA GLU A 214 -15.28 -14.69 -16.07
C GLU A 214 -14.64 -15.86 -15.29
N ASP A 215 -13.57 -16.47 -15.80
CA ASP A 215 -12.80 -17.49 -15.08
C ASP A 215 -12.14 -16.95 -13.80
N GLU A 216 -11.67 -15.70 -13.80
CA GLU A 216 -11.12 -15.06 -12.60
C GLU A 216 -12.22 -14.78 -11.57
N ASP A 217 -13.42 -14.39 -12.01
CA ASP A 217 -14.59 -14.21 -11.14
C ASP A 217 -15.03 -15.54 -10.50
N ILE A 218 -15.07 -16.63 -11.29
CA ILE A 218 -15.41 -17.98 -10.79
C ILE A 218 -14.37 -18.47 -9.78
N LYS A 219 -13.07 -18.27 -10.06
CA LYS A 219 -11.97 -18.66 -9.16
C LYS A 219 -11.97 -17.85 -7.86
N GLU A 220 -12.30 -16.55 -7.89
CA GLU A 220 -12.50 -15.75 -6.68
C GLU A 220 -13.69 -16.26 -5.86
N ALA A 221 -14.82 -16.53 -6.51
CA ALA A 221 -16.03 -17.04 -5.84
C ALA A 221 -15.84 -18.44 -5.24
N ALA A 222 -15.02 -19.31 -5.86
CA ALA A 222 -14.68 -20.63 -5.33
C ALA A 222 -13.84 -20.52 -4.05
N ALA A 223 -12.73 -19.76 -4.09
CA ALA A 223 -11.83 -19.60 -2.94
C ALA A 223 -12.52 -19.04 -1.69
N LEU A 224 -13.61 -18.28 -1.85
CA LEU A 224 -14.42 -17.78 -0.73
C LEU A 224 -15.31 -18.83 -0.08
N LYS A 225 -15.79 -19.82 -0.85
CA LYS A 225 -16.57 -20.94 -0.29
C LYS A 225 -15.69 -21.81 0.59
N ASP A 226 -14.44 -22.05 0.17
CA ASP A 226 -13.48 -22.86 0.91
C ASP A 226 -13.11 -22.20 2.26
N GLU A 227 -12.86 -20.88 2.28
CA GLU A 227 -12.64 -20.17 3.56
C GLU A 227 -13.87 -20.20 4.47
N THR A 228 -15.08 -20.05 3.91
CA THR A 228 -16.33 -20.00 4.71
C THR A 228 -16.72 -21.37 5.26
N GLY A 229 -16.35 -22.45 4.57
CA GLY A 229 -16.59 -23.83 5.00
C GLY A 229 -15.74 -24.31 6.19
N THR A 230 -14.79 -23.50 6.67
CA THR A 230 -13.86 -23.89 7.76
C THR A 230 -14.25 -23.30 9.12
N THR A 231 -15.36 -22.55 9.22
CA THR A 231 -15.76 -21.80 10.43
C THR A 231 -17.03 -22.32 11.13
N ASP A 232 -17.51 -23.53 10.82
CA ASP A 232 -18.63 -24.16 11.53
C ASP A 232 -18.22 -25.45 12.26
N GLY A 233 -18.02 -25.32 13.57
CA GLY A 233 -18.05 -26.41 14.55
C GLY A 233 -18.63 -25.84 15.86
N ASP A 234 -19.38 -26.56 16.69
CA ASP A 234 -19.58 -28.01 16.79
C ASP A 234 -20.92 -28.28 17.52
N SER A 235 -21.65 -29.34 17.14
CA SER A 235 -22.45 -30.14 18.09
C SER A 235 -23.13 -31.37 17.47
N LYS A 236 -22.72 -32.56 17.94
CA LYS A 236 -23.50 -33.82 18.03
C LYS A 236 -24.04 -34.43 16.72
N ASN A 237 -23.67 -35.65 16.36
CA ASN A 237 -23.83 -36.81 17.24
C ASN A 237 -22.87 -37.97 16.92
N LYS A 238 -22.41 -38.61 17.99
CA LYS A 238 -21.67 -39.88 17.97
C LYS A 238 -22.68 -41.02 18.12
N GLN A 239 -22.78 -41.93 17.15
CA GLN A 239 -23.26 -43.28 17.43
C GLN A 239 -22.49 -44.31 16.61
N GLU A 240 -22.38 -45.49 17.18
CA GLU A 240 -21.33 -46.48 16.94
C GLU A 240 -21.97 -47.81 16.49
N LEU A 241 -21.14 -48.74 16.03
CA LEU A 241 -21.37 -50.20 15.96
C LEU A 241 -22.15 -50.81 14.75
N SER A 242 -21.39 -51.67 14.04
CA SER A 242 -21.67 -53.11 13.91
C SER A 242 -22.31 -53.67 12.61
N SER A 243 -21.42 -54.23 11.78
CA SER A 243 -21.49 -55.52 11.06
C SER A 243 -22.82 -56.10 10.53
N GLY A 244 -22.79 -56.54 9.27
CA GLY A 244 -23.74 -57.50 8.69
C GLY A 244 -23.44 -57.73 7.21
N ALA A 245 -23.07 -58.95 6.82
CA ALA A 245 -22.67 -59.27 5.44
C ALA A 245 -23.84 -59.78 4.58
N SER A 246 -23.79 -59.51 3.28
CA SER A 246 -24.10 -60.51 2.24
C SER A 246 -23.39 -60.16 0.93
N ALA A 247 -23.04 -61.17 0.14
CA ALA A 247 -22.28 -61.06 -1.10
C ALA A 247 -23.18 -61.00 -2.34
N GLU A 248 -22.63 -60.58 -3.48
CA GLU A 248 -22.46 -61.48 -4.64
C GLU A 248 -21.30 -60.98 -5.57
N ALA A 249 -20.84 -61.84 -6.49
CA ALA A 249 -19.64 -61.66 -7.33
C ALA A 249 -19.84 -60.62 -8.48
N THR A 250 -18.89 -60.22 -9.32
CA THR A 250 -17.59 -60.77 -9.80
C THR A 250 -16.76 -59.54 -10.27
N LYS A 251 -15.43 -59.53 -10.39
CA LYS A 251 -14.39 -60.58 -10.43
C LYS A 251 -13.18 -60.20 -9.56
N LYS A 252 -12.06 -60.89 -9.78
CA LYS A 252 -10.68 -60.41 -9.58
C LYS A 252 -9.93 -60.56 -10.90
N ASP A 253 -9.18 -59.55 -11.32
CA ASP A 253 -8.02 -59.77 -12.18
C ASP A 253 -6.82 -59.95 -11.24
N GLU A 254 -6.15 -61.09 -11.39
CA GLU A 254 -5.13 -61.59 -10.48
C GLU A 254 -3.76 -61.11 -10.95
N SER A 255 -3.23 -60.07 -10.30
CA SER A 255 -1.91 -59.53 -10.64
C SER A 255 -0.81 -60.54 -10.29
N ASP A 256 -0.04 -60.96 -11.30
CA ASP A 256 1.07 -61.92 -11.17
C ASP A 256 2.07 -61.51 -10.07
N PRO A 257 2.18 -62.26 -8.96
CA PRO A 257 3.04 -61.91 -7.84
C PRO A 257 4.54 -62.19 -8.10
N PHE A 258 4.91 -62.75 -9.25
CA PHE A 258 6.30 -63.04 -9.62
C PHE A 258 6.79 -62.30 -10.88
N GLY A 259 5.93 -61.54 -11.57
CA GLY A 259 6.31 -60.63 -12.66
C GLY A 259 6.91 -61.31 -13.90
N LEU A 260 6.52 -62.55 -14.18
CA LEU A 260 7.06 -63.39 -15.25
C LEU A 260 6.42 -63.12 -16.63
N ASP A 261 5.20 -62.58 -16.67
CA ASP A 261 4.51 -62.24 -17.95
C ASP A 261 5.27 -61.19 -18.79
N ALA A 262 6.06 -60.33 -18.14
CA ALA A 262 6.94 -59.38 -18.81
C ALA A 262 8.07 -60.07 -19.61
N LEU A 263 8.49 -61.28 -19.21
CA LEU A 263 9.63 -61.98 -19.80
C LEU A 263 9.27 -62.71 -21.10
N ILE A 264 8.03 -63.20 -21.19
CA ILE A 264 7.53 -64.02 -22.33
C ILE A 264 7.19 -63.15 -23.55
N SER A 265 6.92 -61.86 -23.35
CA SER A 265 6.50 -60.92 -24.41
C SER A 265 7.62 -60.49 -25.39
N THR A 266 8.84 -61.01 -25.28
CA THR A 266 10.00 -60.59 -26.11
C THR A 266 10.12 -61.34 -27.46
N ALA A 267 9.00 -61.49 -28.17
CA ALA A 267 8.97 -62.03 -29.54
C ALA A 267 9.22 -60.93 -30.60
N LYS A 268 10.50 -60.65 -30.86
CA LYS A 268 11.11 -59.82 -31.94
C LYS A 268 10.16 -59.31 -33.06
N LYS A 269 10.03 -57.98 -33.21
CA LYS A 269 10.19 -57.31 -34.53
C LYS A 269 10.42 -55.78 -34.50
N ASP A 270 11.35 -55.33 -35.35
CA ASP A 270 11.54 -53.96 -35.88
C ASP A 270 11.71 -52.78 -34.89
N GLU A 271 12.83 -52.79 -34.17
CA GLU A 271 13.34 -51.63 -33.41
C GLU A 271 14.26 -50.74 -34.27
N ARG A 272 13.72 -49.78 -35.03
CA ARG A 272 14.52 -48.59 -35.45
C ARG A 272 13.80 -47.32 -35.90
N ALA A 273 12.46 -47.26 -35.90
CA ALA A 273 11.71 -46.10 -36.41
C ALA A 273 10.85 -45.34 -35.37
N LYS A 274 10.67 -45.87 -34.16
CA LYS A 274 9.62 -45.36 -33.24
C LYS A 274 10.08 -44.31 -32.22
N GLY A 275 11.27 -44.47 -31.65
CA GLY A 275 11.77 -43.59 -30.57
C GLY A 275 11.91 -42.10 -30.92
N LYS A 276 11.97 -41.74 -32.21
CA LYS A 276 12.03 -40.33 -32.65
C LYS A 276 10.66 -39.63 -32.67
N LYS A 277 9.55 -40.39 -32.63
CA LYS A 277 8.20 -39.81 -32.56
C LYS A 277 7.79 -39.59 -31.11
N ASP A 278 8.02 -40.60 -30.25
CA ASP A 278 7.65 -40.56 -28.84
C ASP A 278 8.39 -39.43 -28.09
N ALA A 279 9.68 -39.20 -28.39
CA ALA A 279 10.46 -38.09 -27.82
C ALA A 279 9.93 -36.69 -28.22
N VAL A 280 9.42 -36.53 -29.46
CA VAL A 280 8.85 -35.26 -29.94
C VAL A 280 7.48 -34.99 -29.30
N THR A 281 6.64 -36.01 -29.11
CA THR A 281 5.41 -35.86 -28.33
C THR A 281 5.65 -35.63 -26.84
N LYS A 282 6.75 -36.14 -26.29
CA LYS A 282 7.13 -35.87 -24.89
C LYS A 282 7.60 -34.42 -24.71
N MET A 283 8.52 -33.95 -25.54
CA MET A 283 8.96 -32.55 -25.54
C MET A 283 7.79 -31.58 -25.73
N ARG A 284 6.91 -31.83 -26.70
CA ARG A 284 5.73 -30.99 -26.91
C ARG A 284 4.78 -30.97 -25.70
N LYS A 285 4.63 -32.09 -24.98
CA LYS A 285 3.80 -32.14 -23.77
C LYS A 285 4.47 -31.42 -22.58
N GLU A 286 5.80 -31.47 -22.49
CA GLU A 286 6.57 -30.72 -21.50
C GLU A 286 6.50 -29.20 -21.81
N GLU A 287 6.59 -28.80 -23.08
CA GLU A 287 6.36 -27.41 -23.53
C GLU A 287 4.92 -26.93 -23.24
N GLU A 288 3.90 -27.75 -23.53
CA GLU A 288 2.48 -27.45 -23.22
C GLU A 288 2.23 -27.36 -21.69
N GLU A 289 2.92 -28.16 -20.86
CA GLU A 289 2.86 -28.09 -19.39
C GLU A 289 3.59 -26.85 -18.83
N GLU A 290 4.75 -26.47 -19.37
CA GLU A 290 5.48 -25.26 -19.00
C GLU A 290 4.70 -23.98 -19.36
N GLU A 291 4.06 -23.92 -20.53
CA GLU A 291 3.20 -22.79 -20.92
C GLU A 291 1.97 -22.64 -19.99
N GLU A 292 1.33 -23.74 -19.58
CA GLU A 292 0.23 -23.71 -18.62
C GLU A 292 0.66 -23.22 -17.22
N GLU A 293 1.85 -23.60 -16.75
CA GLU A 293 2.41 -23.09 -15.49
C GLU A 293 2.72 -21.58 -15.56
N GLU A 294 3.35 -21.09 -16.63
CA GLU A 294 3.61 -19.64 -16.81
C GLU A 294 2.30 -18.82 -16.87
N GLU A 295 1.27 -19.34 -17.55
CA GLU A 295 -0.05 -18.71 -17.54
C GLU A 295 -0.68 -18.69 -16.13
N GLU A 296 -0.56 -19.78 -15.36
CA GLU A 296 -1.10 -19.80 -13.99
C GLU A 296 -0.36 -18.84 -13.07
N GLU A 297 0.96 -18.72 -13.20
CA GLU A 297 1.76 -17.72 -12.47
C GLU A 297 1.38 -16.29 -12.83
N ASN A 298 1.15 -16.00 -14.11
CA ASN A 298 0.68 -14.69 -14.55
C ASN A 298 -0.72 -14.37 -13.98
N ARG A 299 -1.65 -15.33 -13.99
CA ARG A 299 -2.97 -15.19 -13.34
C ARG A 299 -2.86 -14.93 -11.83
N ARG A 300 -1.96 -15.65 -11.13
CA ARG A 300 -1.66 -15.45 -9.69
C ARG A 300 -1.05 -14.06 -9.42
N PHE A 301 -0.17 -13.58 -10.31
CA PHE A 301 0.38 -12.23 -10.25
C PHE A 301 -0.72 -11.17 -10.42
N LEU A 302 -1.54 -11.26 -11.47
CA LEU A 302 -2.62 -10.31 -11.74
C LEU A 302 -3.62 -10.23 -10.59
N LYS A 303 -4.01 -11.37 -10.00
CA LYS A 303 -4.80 -11.41 -8.76
C LYS A 303 -4.15 -10.62 -7.63
N SER A 304 -2.88 -10.91 -7.34
CA SER A 304 -2.11 -10.26 -6.27
C SER A 304 -1.92 -8.75 -6.51
N GLN A 305 -1.77 -8.34 -7.77
CA GLN A 305 -1.65 -6.95 -8.19
C GLN A 305 -2.97 -6.19 -7.98
N ARG A 306 -4.10 -6.77 -8.42
CA ARG A 306 -5.45 -6.20 -8.18
C ARG A 306 -5.74 -6.03 -6.69
N GLU A 307 -5.49 -7.07 -5.88
CA GLU A 307 -5.62 -7.00 -4.41
C GLU A 307 -4.79 -5.86 -3.79
N SER A 308 -3.55 -5.69 -4.28
CA SER A 308 -2.66 -4.61 -3.82
C SER A 308 -3.23 -3.22 -4.12
N LEU A 309 -3.86 -3.06 -5.29
CA LEU A 309 -4.49 -1.79 -5.68
C LEU A 309 -5.77 -1.51 -4.89
N ILE A 310 -6.56 -2.54 -4.53
CA ILE A 310 -7.70 -2.39 -3.61
C ILE A 310 -7.24 -1.89 -2.23
N ILE A 311 -6.15 -2.46 -1.67
CA ILE A 311 -5.55 -1.99 -0.41
C ILE A 311 -5.12 -0.51 -0.52
N CYS A 312 -4.52 -0.09 -1.64
CA CYS A 312 -4.19 1.32 -1.88
C CYS A 312 -5.44 2.23 -1.89
N LEU A 313 -6.54 1.81 -2.52
CA LEU A 313 -7.79 2.57 -2.55
C LEU A 313 -8.42 2.69 -1.16
N GLU A 314 -8.40 1.62 -0.37
CA GLU A 314 -8.88 1.61 1.03
C GLU A 314 -8.08 2.57 1.93
N ILE A 315 -6.74 2.54 1.83
CA ILE A 315 -5.85 3.45 2.56
C ILE A 315 -6.10 4.90 2.16
N ALA A 316 -6.24 5.17 0.85
CA ALA A 316 -6.58 6.51 0.36
C ALA A 316 -7.94 6.99 0.91
N ALA A 317 -8.96 6.14 0.88
CA ALA A 317 -10.30 6.44 1.40
C ALA A 317 -10.28 6.80 2.89
N ARG A 318 -9.52 6.08 3.72
CA ARG A 318 -9.33 6.37 5.15
C ARG A 318 -8.69 7.74 5.42
N ARG A 319 -8.02 8.35 4.44
CA ARG A 319 -7.44 9.71 4.53
C ARG A 319 -8.42 10.83 4.15
N TYR A 320 -9.63 10.54 3.63
CA TYR A 320 -10.59 11.56 3.15
C TYR A 320 -11.00 12.62 4.20
N LYS A 321 -10.88 12.30 5.50
CA LYS A 321 -11.02 13.27 6.60
C LYS A 321 -10.02 14.45 6.55
N THR A 322 -8.93 14.31 5.81
CA THR A 322 -7.87 15.32 5.67
C THR A 322 -8.16 16.23 4.45
N PRO A 323 -8.51 17.53 4.64
CA PRO A 323 -9.07 18.34 3.56
C PRO A 323 -8.21 18.45 2.29
N TRP A 324 -6.89 18.59 2.43
CA TRP A 324 -6.00 18.80 1.28
C TRP A 324 -5.90 17.59 0.33
N CYS A 325 -6.22 16.37 0.78
CA CYS A 325 -6.14 15.17 -0.06
C CYS A 325 -7.46 14.79 -0.74
N GLN A 326 -8.59 15.37 -0.32
CA GLN A 326 -9.94 14.98 -0.76
C GLN A 326 -10.13 15.00 -2.28
N THR A 327 -9.69 16.07 -2.95
CA THR A 327 -9.79 16.19 -4.41
C THR A 327 -8.96 15.13 -5.14
N VAL A 328 -7.81 14.74 -4.58
CA VAL A 328 -6.98 13.67 -5.14
C VAL A 328 -7.67 12.30 -4.97
N ILE A 329 -8.28 12.05 -3.81
CA ILE A 329 -9.05 10.82 -3.57
C ILE A 329 -10.31 10.76 -4.45
N ASP A 330 -11.04 11.86 -4.59
CA ASP A 330 -12.20 11.96 -5.51
C ASP A 330 -11.79 11.51 -6.93
N ILE A 331 -10.66 12.01 -7.44
CA ILE A 331 -10.15 11.70 -8.79
C ILE A 331 -9.65 10.24 -8.86
N LEU A 332 -8.98 9.76 -7.82
CA LEU A 332 -8.43 8.40 -7.77
C LEU A 332 -9.54 7.34 -7.73
N VAL A 333 -10.51 7.49 -6.82
CA VAL A 333 -11.63 6.54 -6.68
C VAL A 333 -12.54 6.60 -7.89
N LYS A 334 -12.81 7.79 -8.45
CA LYS A 334 -13.51 7.89 -9.73
C LYS A 334 -12.78 7.14 -10.83
N HIS A 335 -11.46 7.29 -10.94
CA HIS A 335 -10.68 6.59 -11.97
C HIS A 335 -10.71 5.06 -11.82
N ALA A 336 -10.76 4.55 -10.58
CA ALA A 336 -10.95 3.13 -10.31
C ALA A 336 -12.35 2.65 -10.75
N PHE A 337 -13.40 3.41 -10.44
CA PHE A 337 -14.77 3.14 -10.88
C PHE A 337 -14.94 3.21 -12.41
N ASP A 338 -14.38 4.24 -13.06
CA ASP A 338 -14.39 4.39 -14.53
C ASP A 338 -13.63 3.22 -15.23
N ASN A 339 -12.78 2.47 -14.50
CA ASN A 339 -12.04 1.28 -14.97
C ASN A 339 -12.48 -0.02 -14.26
N VAL A 340 -13.67 -0.07 -13.65
CA VAL A 340 -14.10 -1.17 -12.76
C VAL A 340 -14.05 -2.56 -13.42
N ALA A 341 -14.23 -2.65 -14.76
CA ALA A 341 -14.12 -3.89 -15.52
C ALA A 341 -12.72 -4.56 -15.51
N ARG A 342 -11.68 -3.88 -15.02
CA ARG A 342 -10.32 -4.44 -14.84
C ARG A 342 -10.15 -5.23 -13.53
N PHE A 343 -11.17 -5.23 -12.68
CA PHE A 343 -11.18 -5.88 -11.36
C PHE A 343 -12.15 -7.08 -11.35
N THR A 344 -11.93 -8.05 -10.46
CA THR A 344 -12.82 -9.22 -10.31
C THR A 344 -14.14 -8.85 -9.63
N SER A 345 -15.18 -9.66 -9.80
CA SER A 345 -16.57 -9.37 -9.38
C SER A 345 -16.70 -8.79 -7.96
N ARG A 346 -16.07 -9.39 -6.94
CA ARG A 346 -16.10 -8.87 -5.57
C ARG A 346 -15.36 -7.55 -5.42
N GLN A 347 -14.28 -7.37 -6.16
CA GLN A 347 -13.51 -6.12 -6.20
C GLN A 347 -14.31 -5.00 -6.90
N ARG A 348 -15.15 -5.32 -7.90
CA ARG A 348 -16.11 -4.38 -8.51
C ARG A 348 -17.12 -3.90 -7.49
N ASP A 349 -17.79 -4.82 -6.79
CA ASP A 349 -18.72 -4.48 -5.68
C ASP A 349 -18.07 -3.60 -4.61
N ALA A 350 -16.80 -3.86 -4.29
CA ALA A 350 -16.03 -3.06 -3.34
C ALA A 350 -15.76 -1.63 -3.86
N ILE A 351 -15.36 -1.50 -5.13
CA ILE A 351 -15.14 -0.19 -5.79
C ILE A 351 -16.45 0.59 -5.91
N ASP A 352 -17.56 -0.05 -6.24
CA ASP A 352 -18.87 0.59 -6.36
C ASP A 352 -19.37 1.15 -5.03
N LYS A 353 -19.26 0.36 -3.95
CA LYS A 353 -19.57 0.81 -2.57
C LYS A 353 -18.67 1.97 -2.15
N LEU A 354 -17.37 1.89 -2.44
CA LEU A 354 -16.41 2.95 -2.13
C LEU A 354 -16.73 4.23 -2.91
N TRP A 355 -17.02 4.13 -4.21
CA TRP A 355 -17.38 5.26 -5.05
C TRP A 355 -18.69 5.91 -4.61
N ALA A 356 -19.71 5.13 -4.25
CA ALA A 356 -20.95 5.65 -3.69
C ALA A 356 -20.69 6.51 -2.44
N SER A 357 -19.90 6.01 -1.48
CA SER A 357 -19.55 6.74 -0.26
C SER A 357 -18.74 8.03 -0.56
N ILE A 358 -17.71 7.94 -1.41
CA ILE A 358 -16.88 9.10 -1.78
C ILE A 358 -17.69 10.16 -2.54
N ARG A 359 -18.59 9.75 -3.43
CA ARG A 359 -19.49 10.64 -4.16
C ARG A 359 -20.49 11.33 -3.23
N GLU A 360 -21.01 10.62 -2.23
CA GLU A 360 -21.85 11.21 -1.19
C GLU A 360 -21.08 12.26 -0.37
N GLN A 361 -19.86 11.93 0.09
CA GLN A 361 -19.00 12.86 0.82
C GLN A 361 -18.62 14.08 -0.03
N GLN A 362 -18.33 13.90 -1.32
CA GLN A 362 -18.10 15.01 -2.25
C GLN A 362 -19.33 15.91 -2.39
N ASN A 363 -20.53 15.33 -2.49
CA ASN A 363 -21.78 16.10 -2.55
C ASN A 363 -22.07 16.86 -1.25
N ARG A 364 -21.82 16.24 -0.07
CA ARG A 364 -21.95 16.90 1.24
C ARG A 364 -21.02 18.12 1.34
N ARG A 365 -19.74 17.98 0.94
CA ARG A 365 -18.77 19.10 0.87
C ARG A 365 -19.21 20.21 -0.07
N LYS A 366 -19.70 19.89 -1.27
CA LYS A 366 -20.25 20.86 -2.24
C LYS A 366 -21.47 21.62 -1.71
N GLN A 367 -22.25 21.01 -0.82
CA GLN A 367 -23.41 21.63 -0.17
C GLN A 367 -23.06 22.40 1.12
N GLY A 368 -21.77 22.53 1.49
CA GLY A 368 -21.37 23.15 2.75
C GLY A 368 -21.85 22.40 4.00
N LYS A 369 -22.20 21.12 3.88
CA LYS A 369 -22.67 20.31 5.01
C LYS A 369 -21.51 19.60 5.67
N SER A 370 -21.34 19.84 6.96
CA SER A 370 -20.39 19.14 7.82
C SER A 370 -20.75 17.65 7.95
N ILE A 371 -19.86 16.84 8.53
CA ILE A 371 -20.05 15.40 8.76
C ILE A 371 -21.36 15.12 9.53
N ASN A 372 -21.71 15.98 10.48
CA ASN A 372 -22.95 15.88 11.27
C ASN A 372 -24.20 16.46 10.55
N GLY A 373 -24.16 16.70 9.24
CA GLY A 373 -25.28 17.19 8.43
C GLY A 373 -25.65 18.67 8.64
N LYS A 374 -25.12 19.33 9.67
CA LYS A 374 -25.26 20.77 9.91
C LYS A 374 -24.50 21.57 8.84
N LEU A 375 -25.03 22.74 8.47
CA LEU A 375 -24.32 23.70 7.63
C LEU A 375 -23.04 24.12 8.36
N ASP A 376 -21.89 23.94 7.71
CA ASP A 376 -20.59 24.28 8.26
C ASP A 376 -20.38 25.79 8.05
N VAL A 377 -20.62 26.57 9.11
CA VAL A 377 -20.48 28.03 9.09
C VAL A 377 -19.01 28.32 8.80
N THR A 378 -18.73 28.93 7.65
CA THR A 378 -17.36 29.12 7.20
C THR A 378 -16.59 29.98 8.20
N ALA A 379 -15.27 29.81 8.28
CA ALA A 379 -14.45 30.61 9.20
C ALA A 379 -14.62 32.13 8.98
N PHE A 380 -14.97 32.55 7.76
CA PHE A 380 -15.35 33.92 7.44
C PHE A 380 -16.70 34.31 8.04
N GLU A 381 -17.76 33.51 7.86
CA GLU A 381 -19.08 33.77 8.46
C GLU A 381 -19.02 33.74 10.00
N TRP A 382 -18.21 32.86 10.59
CA TRP A 382 -17.98 32.83 12.03
C TRP A 382 -17.24 34.08 12.53
N LEU A 383 -16.22 34.55 11.81
CA LEU A 383 -15.59 35.84 12.08
C LEU A 383 -16.58 37.01 11.90
N GLN A 384 -17.39 36.99 10.85
CA GLN A 384 -18.37 38.02 10.55
C GLN A 384 -19.45 38.07 11.64
N GLN A 385 -19.95 36.93 12.12
CA GLN A 385 -20.90 36.86 13.22
C GLN A 385 -20.29 37.32 14.54
N LYS A 386 -19.02 36.98 14.79
CA LYS A 386 -18.27 37.48 15.95
C LYS A 386 -18.15 39.01 15.90
N TYR A 387 -17.61 39.55 14.81
CA TYR A 387 -17.35 40.98 14.66
C TYR A 387 -18.62 41.83 14.41
N SER A 388 -19.73 41.26 13.93
CA SER A 388 -20.99 41.99 13.73
C SER A 388 -21.63 42.45 15.05
N THR A 389 -21.31 41.76 16.16
CA THR A 389 -21.74 42.14 17.52
C THR A 389 -20.68 42.95 18.28
N GLU A 390 -19.46 43.06 17.74
CA GLU A 390 -18.31 43.65 18.42
C GLU A 390 -18.20 45.15 18.07
N LYS A 391 -18.28 46.02 19.09
CA LYS A 391 -18.23 47.48 18.89
C LYS A 391 -16.82 47.96 18.57
N ILE A 392 -16.47 47.96 17.28
CA ILE A 392 -15.21 48.51 16.78
C ILE A 392 -15.20 50.03 17.01
N SER A 393 -14.37 50.49 17.95
CA SER A 393 -14.16 51.93 18.19
C SER A 393 -13.43 52.56 17.00
N ILE A 394 -14.08 53.54 16.35
CA ILE A 394 -13.51 54.33 15.23
C ILE A 394 -12.27 55.14 15.67
N ARG A 395 -12.06 55.31 16.99
CA ARG A 395 -10.81 55.83 17.55
C ARG A 395 -9.96 54.66 18.03
N HIS A 396 -8.74 54.52 17.49
CA HIS A 396 -7.75 53.50 17.84
C HIS A 396 -7.31 53.59 19.31
N SER A 397 -8.15 53.12 20.23
CA SER A 397 -7.92 53.11 21.66
C SER A 397 -8.48 51.82 22.26
N VAL A 398 -7.58 50.93 22.66
CA VAL A 398 -7.90 49.81 23.56
C VAL A 398 -7.81 50.32 24.99
N GLY A 399 -8.89 50.14 25.78
CA GLY A 399 -8.95 50.58 27.18
C GLY A 399 -10.05 51.59 27.47
N GLY A 400 -11.30 51.22 27.22
CA GLY A 400 -12.49 52.03 27.49
C GLY A 400 -13.41 51.45 28.57
N SER A 401 -12.89 50.66 29.51
CA SER A 401 -13.67 50.11 30.62
C SER A 401 -12.81 49.88 31.86
N GLY A 402 -13.21 50.48 32.99
CA GLY A 402 -12.83 50.01 34.33
C GLY A 402 -11.40 50.29 34.81
N ASP A 403 -11.23 51.46 35.42
CA ASP A 403 -10.50 51.63 36.70
C ASP A 403 -9.08 51.02 36.81
N ARG A 404 -8.10 51.69 36.21
CA ARG A 404 -6.70 51.64 36.66
C ARG A 404 -6.13 53.05 36.78
N ARG A 405 -6.01 53.53 38.02
CA ARG A 405 -5.27 54.78 38.32
C ARG A 405 -3.82 54.61 37.87
N ALA A 406 -3.38 55.43 36.92
CA ALA A 406 -1.97 55.51 36.58
C ALA A 406 -1.20 56.13 37.76
N GLN A 407 -0.41 55.33 38.47
CA GLN A 407 0.61 55.86 39.36
C GLN A 407 1.73 56.44 38.50
N GLN A 408 1.72 57.76 38.38
CA GLN A 408 2.77 58.54 37.73
C GLN A 408 4.04 58.47 38.58
N TRP A 409 5.02 57.67 38.16
CA TRP A 409 6.35 57.68 38.77
C TRP A 409 7.06 58.98 38.37
N LEU A 410 7.40 59.77 39.38
CA LEU A 410 8.28 60.94 39.31
C LEU A 410 9.36 60.73 40.38
N GLY A 411 10.60 60.54 39.95
CA GLY A 411 11.73 60.14 40.80
C GLY A 411 12.53 59.03 40.15
#